data_AF-A0A1Q9MTZ4-F1
#
_entry.id   AF-A0A1Q9MTZ4-F1
#
_cell.length_a   1.000
_cell.length_b   1.000
_cell.length_c   1.000
_cell.angle_alpha   90.00
_cell.angle_beta   90.00
_cell.angle_gamma   90.00
#
_symmetry.space_group_name_H-M   'P 1'
#
loop_
_entity.id
_entity.type
_entity.pdbx_description
1 polymer ?
#
loop_
_entity_poly.entity_id
_entity_poly.type
_entity_poly.pdbx_seq_one_letter_code
_entity_poly.pdbx_strand_id
1 'polypeptide(L)'
;MKSLRVKSFCQAIHTTDDEEPSHAEENGEEEFQELPNGEGSEPQKLENFTGVLRDLTVEIADPKAVESLHQQSYFGEHPEGGPLILSPEEVLVLLERKRLQVVGIDNAELNFETLSKLFSEKIADLWIKYLVYRDLRTRGYIVRKGIGDGIEYRVFKRGAKKGEDEAKYRISIVIEGKPVELRVLDKITKYSVSSRKKLVLAVVDRLGEITYYSIDQYNLK
;
A
#
# COMPACT_ATOMS: atom_id res chain seq x y z
N MET A 1 -29.03 18.01 5.19
CA MET A 1 -28.41 16.65 5.15
C MET A 1 -26.92 16.80 4.86
N LYS A 2 -26.07 15.85 5.29
CA LYS A 2 -24.65 15.79 4.89
C LYS A 2 -24.50 14.70 3.82
N SER A 3 -23.78 14.96 2.74
CA SER A 3 -23.51 13.96 1.70
C SER A 3 -22.00 13.68 1.60
N LEU A 4 -21.66 12.45 1.21
CA LEU A 4 -20.30 12.08 0.87
C LEU A 4 -20.07 12.43 -0.59
N ARG A 5 -18.93 13.10 -0.89
CA ARG A 5 -18.51 13.33 -2.28
C ARG A 5 -17.44 12.30 -2.64
N VAL A 6 -17.75 11.47 -3.62
CA VAL A 6 -16.80 10.54 -4.23
C VAL A 6 -16.13 11.27 -5.40
N LYS A 7 -14.80 11.35 -5.40
CA LYS A 7 -14.02 11.78 -6.59
C LYS A 7 -13.21 10.59 -7.10
N SER A 8 -13.31 10.31 -8.40
CA SER A 8 -12.37 9.38 -9.06
C SER A 8 -10.95 9.88 -8.87
N PHE A 9 -10.06 9.04 -8.36
CA PHE A 9 -8.69 9.43 -8.06
C PHE A 9 -7.82 9.55 -9.32
N CYS A 10 -8.30 9.09 -10.47
CA CYS A 10 -7.59 9.15 -11.76
C CYS A 10 -7.33 10.59 -12.28
N GLN A 11 -7.95 11.61 -11.70
CA GLN A 11 -7.93 12.98 -12.24
C GLN A 11 -7.54 14.06 -11.21
N ALA A 12 -6.83 13.67 -10.14
CA ALA A 12 -6.33 14.57 -9.09
C ALA A 12 -4.84 14.37 -8.78
N ILE A 13 -4.06 13.97 -9.80
CA ILE A 13 -2.60 13.79 -9.74
C ILE A 13 -1.86 14.64 -10.80
N HIS A 14 -2.60 15.39 -11.63
CA HIS A 14 -2.08 16.43 -12.53
C HIS A 14 -2.92 17.70 -12.38
N THR A 15 -2.23 18.85 -12.41
CA THR A 15 -2.71 20.23 -12.21
C THR A 15 -3.35 20.51 -10.82
N THR A 16 -3.13 21.66 -10.19
CA THR A 16 -2.78 23.00 -10.70
C THR A 16 -1.71 23.71 -9.87
N ASP A 17 -0.70 24.26 -10.55
CA ASP A 17 0.12 25.41 -10.17
C ASP A 17 0.80 25.90 -11.49
N ASP A 18 0.80 27.16 -11.97
CA ASP A 18 -0.30 28.16 -12.13
C ASP A 18 0.03 29.12 -13.34
N GLU A 19 -0.83 30.11 -13.65
CA GLU A 19 -0.67 31.28 -14.59
C GLU A 19 -0.48 31.09 -16.13
N GLU A 20 -1.37 31.72 -16.92
CA GLU A 20 -1.11 32.11 -18.34
C GLU A 20 -0.42 33.49 -18.40
N PRO A 21 0.43 33.73 -19.42
CA PRO A 21 0.17 34.92 -20.24
C PRO A 21 0.37 34.71 -21.77
N SER A 22 -0.02 35.76 -22.51
CA SER A 22 -0.24 35.80 -23.96
C SER A 22 1.00 35.92 -24.87
N HIS A 23 0.91 35.27 -26.03
CA HIS A 23 1.48 35.62 -27.36
C HIS A 23 2.84 36.36 -27.47
N ALA A 24 3.82 35.67 -28.06
CA ALA A 24 4.57 36.15 -29.23
C ALA A 24 5.25 34.96 -29.95
N GLU A 25 5.24 34.94 -31.28
CA GLU A 25 6.06 34.04 -32.10
C GLU A 25 7.43 34.71 -32.35
N GLU A 26 8.54 33.98 -32.23
CA GLU A 26 9.67 34.08 -33.18
C GLU A 26 10.66 32.92 -33.01
N ASN A 27 11.43 32.67 -34.07
CA ASN A 27 12.26 31.46 -34.20
C ASN A 27 13.65 31.63 -33.58
N GLY A 28 14.13 30.60 -32.88
CA GLY A 28 15.52 30.47 -32.43
C GLY A 28 15.94 29.01 -32.40
N GLU A 29 17.06 28.68 -33.05
CA GLU A 29 17.63 27.34 -33.07
C GLU A 29 18.34 27.08 -31.73
N GLU A 30 17.75 26.29 -30.83
CA GLU A 30 18.38 25.95 -29.54
C GLU A 30 19.15 24.62 -29.60
N GLU A 31 20.38 24.71 -29.11
CA GLU A 31 21.41 23.67 -29.11
C GLU A 31 21.05 22.55 -28.10
N PHE A 32 20.96 21.30 -28.58
CA PHE A 32 20.48 20.16 -27.80
C PHE A 32 21.53 19.73 -26.74
N GLN A 33 21.56 20.40 -25.59
CA GLN A 33 22.36 19.96 -24.45
C GLN A 33 21.77 18.68 -23.85
N GLU A 34 22.54 17.59 -23.88
CA GLU A 34 22.19 16.34 -23.21
C GLU A 34 22.02 16.57 -21.70
N LEU A 35 20.78 16.48 -21.21
CA LEU A 35 20.51 16.48 -19.78
C LEU A 35 21.22 15.27 -19.13
N PRO A 36 21.92 15.45 -18.00
CA PRO A 36 22.68 14.37 -17.39
C PRO A 36 21.75 13.21 -17.02
N ASN A 37 22.14 12.00 -17.43
CA ASN A 37 21.44 10.77 -17.08
C ASN A 37 21.22 10.71 -15.56
N GLY A 38 19.97 10.89 -15.14
CA GLY A 38 19.58 10.75 -13.75
C GLY A 38 19.96 9.34 -13.27
N GLU A 39 20.81 9.27 -12.26
CA GLU A 39 21.42 8.03 -11.79
C GLU A 39 20.35 6.97 -11.56
N GLY A 40 20.32 5.97 -12.44
CA GLY A 40 19.48 4.80 -12.25
C GLY A 40 19.94 4.13 -10.96
N SER A 41 19.08 4.14 -9.95
CA SER A 41 19.34 3.52 -8.66
C SER A 41 19.90 2.12 -8.88
N GLU A 42 21.12 1.86 -8.42
CA GLU A 42 21.80 0.58 -8.64
C GLU A 42 20.87 -0.60 -8.34
N PRO A 43 20.92 -1.71 -9.11
CA PRO A 43 20.12 -2.89 -8.83
C PRO A 43 20.54 -3.46 -7.48
N GLN A 44 19.83 -3.07 -6.42
CA GLN A 44 20.05 -3.51 -5.05
C GLN A 44 20.05 -5.04 -5.05
N LYS A 45 21.20 -5.61 -4.69
CA LYS A 45 21.41 -7.06 -4.57
C LYS A 45 20.26 -7.63 -3.74
N LEU A 46 19.39 -8.44 -4.34
CA LEU A 46 18.20 -8.93 -3.65
C LEU A 46 18.62 -9.82 -2.47
N GLU A 47 18.55 -9.24 -1.27
CA GLU A 47 18.67 -9.98 -0.04
C GLU A 47 17.43 -10.85 0.14
N ASN A 48 17.67 -12.14 0.27
CA ASN A 48 16.65 -13.15 0.51
C ASN A 48 16.72 -13.58 1.97
N PHE A 49 15.58 -13.55 2.65
CA PHE A 49 15.44 -13.94 4.05
C PHE A 49 14.69 -15.26 4.16
N THR A 50 14.97 -16.04 5.19
CA THR A 50 14.20 -17.25 5.52
C THR A 50 13.34 -17.00 6.74
N GLY A 51 12.04 -17.26 6.63
CA GLY A 51 11.08 -17.16 7.73
C GLY A 51 10.39 -18.48 8.02
N VAL A 52 9.93 -18.66 9.26
CA VAL A 52 9.19 -19.85 9.71
C VAL A 52 7.71 -19.51 9.79
N LEU A 53 6.84 -20.33 9.21
CA LEU A 53 5.39 -20.20 9.34
C LEU A 53 4.96 -20.55 10.77
N ARG A 54 4.27 -19.62 11.45
CA ARG A 54 3.54 -19.87 12.69
C ARG A 54 2.09 -19.43 12.53
N ASP A 55 1.15 -20.35 12.68
CA ASP A 55 -0.30 -20.17 12.49
C ASP A 55 -0.71 -19.56 11.14
N LEU A 56 -0.68 -18.22 11.06
CA LEU A 56 -1.05 -17.40 9.90
C LEU A 56 -0.03 -16.28 9.61
N THR A 57 1.08 -16.24 10.35
CA THR A 57 2.14 -15.23 10.20
C THR A 57 3.48 -15.93 9.93
N VAL A 58 4.43 -15.20 9.36
CA VAL A 58 5.80 -15.71 9.18
C VAL A 58 6.75 -14.91 10.06
N GLU A 59 7.54 -15.62 10.86
CA GLU A 59 8.55 -15.03 11.73
C GLU A 59 9.94 -15.14 11.11
N ILE A 60 10.68 -14.03 11.10
CA ILE A 60 12.09 -13.99 10.70
C ILE A 60 12.92 -13.55 11.89
N ALA A 61 13.85 -14.41 12.33
CA ALA A 61 14.73 -14.15 13.47
C ALA A 61 16.03 -13.42 13.09
N ASP A 62 16.37 -13.31 11.80
CA ASP A 62 17.57 -12.64 11.32
C ASP A 62 17.50 -11.11 11.59
N PRO A 63 18.43 -10.53 12.37
CA PRO A 63 18.50 -9.08 12.59
C PRO A 63 18.61 -8.26 11.30
N LYS A 64 19.22 -8.79 10.24
CA LYS A 64 19.32 -8.10 8.94
C LYS A 64 17.96 -7.92 8.28
N ALA A 65 17.02 -8.85 8.51
CA ALA A 65 15.65 -8.69 8.04
C ALA A 65 14.95 -7.51 8.73
N VAL A 66 15.26 -7.25 10.01
CA VAL A 66 14.73 -6.08 10.74
C VAL A 66 15.23 -4.78 10.09
N GLU A 67 16.51 -4.72 9.70
CA GLU A 67 17.07 -3.55 9.01
C GLU A 67 16.49 -3.38 7.60
N SER A 68 16.66 -4.39 6.74
CA SER A 68 16.31 -4.36 5.30
C SER A 68 14.80 -4.35 5.03
N LEU A 69 14.02 -5.19 5.72
CA LEU A 69 12.57 -5.27 5.54
C LEU A 69 11.82 -4.28 6.43
N HIS A 70 12.15 -4.17 7.73
CA HIS A 70 11.33 -3.41 8.69
C HIS A 70 11.73 -1.95 8.87
N GLN A 71 13.01 -1.57 8.81
CA GLN A 71 13.43 -0.15 8.88
C GLN A 71 13.36 0.53 7.52
N GLN A 72 14.00 -0.04 6.48
CA GLN A 72 14.02 0.57 5.14
C GLN A 72 12.69 0.40 4.40
N SER A 73 12.16 -0.83 4.37
CA SER A 73 11.00 -1.19 3.53
C SER A 73 9.66 -1.24 4.29
N TYR A 74 9.65 -0.99 5.59
CA TYR A 74 8.44 -0.97 6.45
C TYR A 74 7.60 -2.26 6.47
N PHE A 75 8.11 -3.41 6.04
CA PHE A 75 7.40 -4.69 6.18
C PHE A 75 7.43 -5.20 7.62
N GLY A 76 6.35 -5.83 8.05
CA GLY A 76 6.23 -6.57 9.31
C GLY A 76 6.15 -5.72 10.58
N GLU A 77 5.78 -6.38 11.66
CA GLU A 77 5.80 -5.86 13.02
C GLU A 77 6.92 -6.53 13.80
N HIS A 78 7.70 -5.75 14.53
CA HIS A 78 8.83 -6.22 15.33
C HIS A 78 8.56 -5.84 16.79
N PRO A 79 8.03 -6.77 17.61
CA PRO A 79 7.94 -6.59 19.05
C PRO A 79 9.33 -6.38 19.66
N GLU A 80 9.42 -5.66 20.79
CA GLU A 80 10.70 -5.45 21.48
C GLU A 80 11.34 -6.80 21.85
N GLY A 81 12.55 -7.04 21.36
CA GLY A 81 13.29 -8.30 21.57
C GLY A 81 12.72 -9.52 20.85
N GLY A 82 11.67 -9.38 20.04
CA GLY A 82 11.03 -10.47 19.28
C GLY A 82 11.56 -10.62 17.85
N PRO A 83 11.12 -11.66 17.12
CA PRO A 83 11.37 -11.78 15.68
C PRO A 83 10.65 -10.67 14.89
N LEU A 84 10.97 -10.54 13.61
CA LEU A 84 10.15 -9.79 12.66
C LEU A 84 8.96 -10.66 12.23
N ILE A 85 7.74 -10.20 12.51
CA ILE A 85 6.48 -10.89 12.21
C ILE A 85 5.86 -10.27 10.96
N LEU A 86 5.69 -11.06 9.90
CA LEU A 86 5.06 -10.65 8.65
C LEU A 86 3.58 -11.05 8.59
N SER A 87 2.73 -10.16 8.08
CA SER A 87 1.33 -10.48 7.79
C SER A 87 1.18 -11.33 6.52
N PRO A 88 0.07 -12.08 6.37
CA PRO A 88 -0.23 -12.86 5.15
C PRO A 88 0.02 -12.10 3.84
N GLU A 89 -0.47 -10.86 3.72
CA GLU A 89 -0.32 -10.03 2.53
C GLU A 89 1.13 -9.62 2.27
N GLU A 90 1.90 -9.40 3.34
CA GLU A 90 3.33 -9.11 3.28
C GLU A 90 4.15 -10.33 2.83
N VAL A 91 3.84 -11.50 3.38
CA VAL A 91 4.47 -12.78 3.03
C VAL A 91 4.27 -13.08 1.55
N LEU A 92 3.04 -12.98 1.05
CA LEU A 92 2.73 -13.24 -0.36
C LEU A 92 3.46 -12.28 -1.31
N VAL A 93 3.54 -10.98 -0.99
CA VAL A 93 4.30 -10.00 -1.80
C VAL A 93 5.81 -10.24 -1.75
N LEU A 94 6.37 -10.65 -0.61
CA LEU A 94 7.80 -10.93 -0.50
C LEU A 94 8.19 -12.25 -1.21
N LEU A 95 7.30 -13.25 -1.22
CA LEU A 95 7.43 -14.48 -2.03
C LEU A 95 7.33 -14.19 -3.53
N GLU A 96 6.33 -13.41 -3.97
CA GLU A 96 6.19 -12.97 -5.38
C GLU A 96 7.46 -12.25 -5.87
N ARG A 97 8.06 -11.43 -5.01
CA ARG A 97 9.33 -10.70 -5.25
C ARG A 97 10.59 -11.54 -5.02
N LYS A 98 10.46 -12.82 -4.66
CA LYS A 98 11.56 -13.77 -4.35
C LYS A 98 12.52 -13.31 -3.24
N ARG A 99 12.09 -12.40 -2.35
CA ARG A 99 12.88 -11.87 -1.21
C ARG A 99 12.69 -12.64 0.09
N LEU A 100 11.78 -13.61 0.10
CA LEU A 100 11.46 -14.44 1.25
C LEU A 100 11.36 -15.89 0.80
N GLN A 101 11.98 -16.79 1.56
CA GLN A 101 11.67 -18.22 1.59
C GLN A 101 10.93 -18.52 2.90
N VAL A 102 9.91 -19.37 2.84
CA VAL A 102 9.13 -19.75 4.02
C VAL A 102 9.26 -21.25 4.24
N VAL A 103 9.52 -21.65 5.48
CA VAL A 103 9.54 -23.06 5.89
C VAL A 103 8.43 -23.36 6.89
N GLY A 104 7.88 -24.58 6.80
CA GLY A 104 6.96 -25.14 7.79
C GLY A 104 7.68 -25.60 9.06
N ILE A 105 6.90 -26.02 10.06
CA ILE A 105 7.39 -26.58 11.33
C ILE A 105 8.13 -27.92 11.09
N ASP A 106 7.80 -28.61 10.00
CA ASP A 106 8.41 -29.83 9.48
C ASP A 106 9.66 -29.57 8.61
N ASN A 107 10.12 -28.32 8.51
CA ASN A 107 11.15 -27.84 7.57
C ASN A 107 10.81 -28.01 6.08
N ALA A 108 9.56 -28.28 5.71
CA ALA A 108 9.16 -28.26 4.29
C ALA A 108 9.16 -26.83 3.75
N GLU A 109 9.71 -26.59 2.55
CA GLU A 109 9.63 -25.29 1.89
C GLU A 109 8.20 -25.04 1.38
N LEU A 110 7.64 -23.90 1.76
CA LEU A 110 6.27 -23.50 1.45
C LEU A 110 6.28 -22.42 0.35
N ASN A 111 5.88 -22.80 -0.85
CA ASN A 111 5.80 -21.90 -1.99
C ASN A 111 4.56 -20.97 -1.93
N PHE A 112 4.50 -20.02 -2.87
CA PHE A 112 3.41 -19.05 -2.97
C PHE A 112 2.03 -19.71 -3.14
N GLU A 113 1.90 -20.79 -3.91
CA GLU A 113 0.63 -21.47 -4.16
C GLU A 113 0.10 -22.12 -2.88
N THR A 114 0.95 -22.87 -2.17
CA THR A 114 0.61 -23.52 -0.89
C THR A 114 0.19 -22.49 0.16
N LEU A 115 0.93 -21.38 0.30
CA LEU A 115 0.63 -20.34 1.29
C LEU A 115 -0.59 -19.50 0.92
N SER A 116 -0.74 -19.10 -0.35
CA SER A 116 -1.90 -18.33 -0.80
C SER A 116 -3.20 -19.12 -0.61
N LYS A 117 -3.19 -20.42 -0.87
CA LYS A 117 -4.32 -21.31 -0.56
C LYS A 117 -4.58 -21.42 0.94
N LEU A 118 -3.58 -21.82 1.74
CA LEU A 118 -3.69 -22.00 3.20
C LEU A 118 -4.19 -20.74 3.91
N PHE A 119 -3.69 -19.57 3.52
CA PHE A 119 -4.13 -18.30 4.08
C PHE A 119 -5.54 -17.92 3.59
N SER A 120 -5.88 -18.15 2.32
CA SER A 120 -7.22 -17.80 1.78
C SER A 120 -8.35 -18.66 2.34
N GLU A 121 -8.08 -19.91 2.72
CA GLU A 121 -9.03 -20.80 3.41
C GLU A 121 -9.37 -20.30 4.83
N LYS A 122 -8.44 -19.57 5.47
CA LYS A 122 -8.55 -19.14 6.88
C LYS A 122 -8.85 -17.64 7.06
N ILE A 123 -8.58 -16.81 6.05
CA ILE A 123 -8.67 -15.34 6.15
C ILE A 123 -9.65 -14.81 5.09
N ALA A 124 -10.78 -14.30 5.57
CA ALA A 124 -11.80 -13.70 4.71
C ALA A 124 -11.25 -12.55 3.86
N ASP A 125 -11.59 -12.57 2.56
CA ASP A 125 -11.19 -11.60 1.54
C ASP A 125 -9.68 -11.38 1.41
N LEU A 126 -8.84 -12.35 1.82
CA LEU A 126 -7.39 -12.24 1.70
C LEU A 126 -6.92 -11.94 0.29
N TRP A 127 -7.47 -12.62 -0.73
CA TRP A 127 -7.05 -12.42 -2.11
C TRP A 127 -7.24 -10.96 -2.55
N ILE A 128 -8.38 -10.35 -2.19
CA ILE A 128 -8.68 -8.93 -2.45
C ILE A 128 -7.70 -8.02 -1.68
N LYS A 129 -7.46 -8.32 -0.40
CA LYS A 129 -6.50 -7.61 0.45
C LYS A 129 -5.09 -7.65 -0.14
N TYR A 130 -4.64 -8.81 -0.62
CA TYR A 130 -3.37 -9.03 -1.30
C TYR A 130 -3.29 -8.24 -2.60
N LEU A 131 -4.33 -8.27 -3.45
CA LEU A 131 -4.35 -7.49 -4.70
C LEU A 131 -4.16 -5.99 -4.45
N VAL A 132 -4.90 -5.41 -3.50
CA VAL A 132 -4.78 -3.99 -3.09
C VAL A 132 -3.42 -3.70 -2.47
N TYR A 133 -2.95 -4.56 -1.57
CA TYR A 133 -1.65 -4.41 -0.91
C TYR A 133 -0.50 -4.43 -1.93
N ARG A 134 -0.53 -5.39 -2.86
CA ARG A 134 0.44 -5.53 -3.95
C ARG A 134 0.42 -4.32 -4.88
N ASP A 135 -0.75 -3.88 -5.36
CA ASP A 135 -0.86 -2.72 -6.26
C ASP A 135 -0.27 -1.45 -5.60
N LEU A 136 -0.63 -1.16 -4.35
CA LEU A 136 -0.07 -0.04 -3.60
C LEU A 136 1.46 -0.16 -3.41
N ARG A 137 1.96 -1.35 -3.06
CA ARG A 137 3.40 -1.64 -2.90
C ARG A 137 4.17 -1.63 -4.22
N THR A 138 3.53 -1.89 -5.35
CA THR A 138 4.13 -1.81 -6.70
C THR A 138 4.13 -0.36 -7.21
N ARG A 139 3.14 0.45 -6.83
CA ARG A 139 3.15 1.92 -7.02
C ARG A 139 4.13 2.65 -6.09
N GLY A 140 4.98 1.94 -5.34
CA GLY A 140 6.02 2.49 -4.47
C GLY A 140 5.53 3.11 -3.16
N TYR A 141 4.25 2.93 -2.80
CA TYR A 141 3.76 3.39 -1.50
C TYR A 141 4.19 2.45 -0.38
N ILE A 142 4.37 2.99 0.82
CA ILE A 142 4.53 2.19 2.04
C ILE A 142 3.15 1.93 2.62
N VAL A 143 2.82 0.65 2.80
CA VAL A 143 1.50 0.17 3.24
C VAL A 143 1.67 -0.58 4.55
N ARG A 144 0.84 -0.26 5.54
CA ARG A 144 0.78 -0.94 6.85
C ARG A 144 -0.67 -1.25 7.19
N LYS A 145 -0.89 -2.26 8.04
CA LYS A 145 -2.21 -2.54 8.61
C LYS A 145 -2.83 -1.29 9.23
N GLY A 146 -4.10 -1.06 8.90
CA GLY A 146 -4.92 0.04 9.42
C GLY A 146 -5.28 -0.16 10.89
N ILE A 147 -5.92 0.87 11.47
CA ILE A 147 -6.35 0.87 12.87
C ILE A 147 -7.81 1.34 12.91
N GLY A 148 -8.67 0.52 13.51
CA GLY A 148 -10.12 0.74 13.60
C GLY A 148 -10.92 0.08 12.47
N ASP A 149 -12.21 -0.13 12.73
CA ASP A 149 -13.12 -0.83 11.82
C ASP A 149 -13.27 -0.08 10.48
N GLY A 150 -13.26 -0.83 9.37
CA GLY A 150 -13.44 -0.29 8.01
C GLY A 150 -12.22 0.44 7.44
N ILE A 151 -11.05 0.34 8.07
CA ILE A 151 -9.77 0.85 7.54
C ILE A 151 -8.78 -0.31 7.49
N GLU A 152 -8.67 -0.97 6.33
CA GLU A 152 -7.78 -2.12 6.14
C GLU A 152 -6.30 -1.68 6.17
N TYR A 153 -5.97 -0.53 5.57
CA TYR A 153 -4.58 -0.04 5.51
C TYR A 153 -4.41 1.44 5.86
N ARG A 154 -3.25 1.75 6.44
CA ARG A 154 -2.68 3.11 6.52
C ARG A 154 -1.50 3.20 5.55
N VAL A 155 -1.50 4.23 4.73
CA VAL A 155 -0.56 4.38 3.61
C VAL A 155 0.21 5.69 3.71
N PHE A 156 1.53 5.59 3.61
CA PHE A 156 2.49 6.68 3.66
C PHE A 156 2.90 7.06 2.23
N LYS A 157 3.54 8.22 2.05
CA LYS A 157 4.08 8.61 0.74
C LYS A 157 5.20 7.65 0.30
N ARG A 158 5.56 7.73 -0.99
CA ARG A 158 6.82 7.16 -1.51
C ARG A 158 8.00 7.77 -0.75
N GLY A 159 9.01 6.96 -0.41
CA GLY A 159 10.21 7.43 0.31
C GLY A 159 9.98 7.86 1.78
N ALA A 160 8.82 7.55 2.38
CA ALA A 160 8.52 7.94 3.75
C ALA A 160 9.43 7.24 4.78
N LYS A 161 9.87 7.97 5.80
CA LYS A 161 10.93 7.55 6.73
C LYS A 161 10.47 7.15 8.12
N LYS A 162 11.19 6.12 8.62
CA LYS A 162 11.42 5.59 9.99
C LYS A 162 10.83 6.29 11.22
N GLY A 163 9.56 6.69 11.24
CA GLY A 163 8.97 7.41 12.38
C GLY A 163 9.15 8.94 12.32
N GLU A 164 9.68 9.46 11.21
CA GLU A 164 9.60 10.88 10.84
C GLU A 164 8.26 11.17 10.13
N ASP A 165 7.85 10.28 9.20
CA ASP A 165 6.64 10.44 8.40
C ASP A 165 5.40 9.79 9.01
N GLU A 166 4.27 10.50 8.94
CA GLU A 166 2.96 9.95 9.25
C GLU A 166 2.25 9.38 8.02
N ALA A 167 1.36 8.39 8.22
CA ALA A 167 0.46 7.94 7.16
C ALA A 167 -0.36 9.12 6.63
N LYS A 168 -0.51 9.23 5.30
CA LYS A 168 -1.26 10.31 4.63
C LYS A 168 -2.66 9.86 4.22
N TYR A 169 -2.80 8.58 3.86
CA TYR A 169 -4.03 7.99 3.38
C TYR A 169 -4.47 6.84 4.29
N ARG A 170 -5.78 6.64 4.36
CA ARG A 170 -6.45 5.48 4.94
C ARG A 170 -7.21 4.79 3.82
N ILE A 171 -6.92 3.52 3.61
CA ILE A 171 -7.56 2.71 2.57
C ILE A 171 -8.67 1.91 3.22
N SER A 172 -9.87 2.02 2.65
CA SER A 172 -10.99 1.13 2.93
C SER A 172 -11.27 0.30 1.68
N ILE A 173 -11.30 -1.02 1.81
CA ILE A 173 -11.52 -1.93 0.67
C ILE A 173 -13.01 -2.16 0.49
N VAL A 174 -13.49 -1.97 -0.74
CA VAL A 174 -14.87 -2.24 -1.15
C VAL A 174 -14.83 -3.26 -2.29
N ILE A 175 -15.68 -4.29 -2.22
CA ILE A 175 -15.78 -5.31 -3.25
C ILE A 175 -17.05 -5.05 -4.06
N GLU A 176 -16.94 -4.99 -5.39
CA GLU A 176 -18.08 -4.81 -6.28
C GLU A 176 -19.14 -5.90 -6.03
N GLY A 177 -20.40 -5.49 -5.93
CA GLY A 177 -21.52 -6.40 -5.65
C GLY A 177 -21.68 -6.82 -4.19
N LYS A 178 -20.73 -6.53 -3.29
CA LYS A 178 -20.98 -6.65 -1.84
C LYS A 178 -21.64 -5.36 -1.31
N PRO A 179 -22.65 -5.45 -0.43
CA PRO A 179 -23.27 -4.27 0.18
C PRO A 179 -22.29 -3.57 1.13
N VAL A 180 -22.28 -2.23 1.10
CA VAL A 180 -21.46 -1.38 1.98
C VAL A 180 -22.37 -0.58 2.91
N GLU A 181 -22.12 -0.65 4.22
CA GLU A 181 -22.84 0.15 5.20
C GLU A 181 -22.42 1.63 5.15
N LEU A 182 -23.32 2.50 4.71
CA LEU A 182 -23.10 3.96 4.71
C LEU A 182 -22.78 4.53 6.10
N ARG A 183 -23.23 3.88 7.19
CA ARG A 183 -22.90 4.25 8.57
C ARG A 183 -21.42 4.02 8.89
N VAL A 184 -20.85 2.90 8.46
CA VAL A 184 -19.42 2.61 8.58
C VAL A 184 -18.65 3.63 7.76
N LEU A 185 -19.07 3.88 6.52
CA LEU A 185 -18.42 4.83 5.62
C LEU A 185 -18.39 6.27 6.18
N ASP A 186 -19.51 6.74 6.74
CA ASP A 186 -19.60 8.04 7.41
C ASP A 186 -18.73 8.11 8.69
N LYS A 187 -18.69 7.04 9.51
CA LYS A 187 -17.80 6.91 10.68
C LYS A 187 -16.32 7.05 10.28
N ILE A 188 -15.85 6.26 9.30
CA ILE A 188 -14.45 6.29 8.87
C ILE A 188 -14.09 7.59 8.12
N THR A 189 -15.04 8.20 7.41
CA THR A 189 -14.86 9.52 6.78
C THR A 189 -14.61 10.59 7.84
N LYS A 190 -15.50 10.71 8.83
CA LYS A 190 -15.36 11.66 9.95
C LYS A 190 -14.05 11.47 10.70
N TYR A 191 -13.71 10.21 11.02
CA TYR A 191 -12.47 9.88 11.75
C TYR A 191 -11.20 10.16 10.93
N SER A 192 -11.25 10.07 9.60
CA SER A 192 -10.12 10.41 8.72
C SER A 192 -9.96 11.92 8.61
N VAL A 193 -11.05 12.66 8.37
CA VAL A 193 -11.05 14.13 8.35
C VAL A 193 -10.56 14.71 9.69
N SER A 194 -11.04 14.20 10.84
CA SER A 194 -10.61 14.67 12.17
C SER A 194 -9.14 14.39 12.48
N SER A 195 -8.55 13.37 11.87
CA SER A 195 -7.11 13.05 11.99
C SER A 195 -6.25 13.66 10.87
N ARG A 196 -6.83 14.56 10.05
CA ARG A 196 -6.21 15.21 8.88
C ARG A 196 -5.66 14.21 7.84
N LYS A 197 -6.26 13.02 7.75
CA LYS A 197 -5.90 11.95 6.81
C LYS A 197 -6.95 11.85 5.71
N LYS A 198 -6.52 11.54 4.48
CA LYS A 198 -7.46 11.32 3.36
C LYS A 198 -8.00 9.90 3.41
N LEU A 199 -9.32 9.74 3.36
CA LEU A 199 -9.96 8.44 3.13
C LEU A 199 -9.97 8.14 1.64
N VAL A 200 -9.53 6.95 1.27
CA VAL A 200 -9.56 6.43 -0.10
C VAL A 200 -10.27 5.09 -0.09
N LEU A 201 -11.27 4.91 -0.95
CA LEU A 201 -11.80 3.58 -1.24
C LEU A 201 -10.93 2.90 -2.30
N ALA A 202 -10.53 1.67 -2.05
CA ALA A 202 -10.06 0.75 -3.06
C ALA A 202 -11.23 -0.15 -3.46
N VAL A 203 -11.91 0.19 -4.55
CA VAL A 203 -13.00 -0.61 -5.10
C VAL A 203 -12.38 -1.68 -6.00
N VAL A 204 -12.58 -2.95 -5.65
CA VAL A 204 -12.11 -4.10 -6.44
C VAL A 204 -13.29 -4.74 -7.14
N ASP A 205 -13.19 -4.89 -8.45
CA ASP A 205 -14.23 -5.49 -9.29
C ASP A 205 -14.18 -7.04 -9.27
N ARG A 206 -15.03 -7.68 -10.08
CA ARG A 206 -15.07 -9.14 -10.20
C ARG A 206 -13.91 -9.75 -11.03
N LEU A 207 -13.14 -8.94 -11.75
CA LEU A 207 -11.96 -9.36 -12.51
C LEU A 207 -10.65 -9.15 -11.73
N GLY A 208 -10.70 -8.43 -10.61
CA GLY A 208 -9.54 -8.06 -9.79
C GLY A 208 -8.92 -6.70 -10.16
N GLU A 209 -9.58 -5.92 -11.01
CA GLU A 209 -9.21 -4.52 -11.29
C GLU A 209 -9.52 -3.63 -10.07
N ILE A 210 -8.66 -2.66 -9.82
CA ILE A 210 -8.70 -1.83 -8.60
C ILE A 210 -8.86 -0.36 -8.98
N THR A 211 -10.00 0.22 -8.64
CA THR A 211 -10.27 1.65 -8.82
C THR A 211 -10.25 2.38 -7.49
N TYR A 212 -9.44 3.46 -7.42
CA TYR A 212 -9.31 4.27 -6.21
C TYR A 212 -10.22 5.51 -6.27
N TYR A 213 -10.90 5.79 -5.17
CA TYR A 213 -11.74 6.98 -5.01
C TYR A 213 -11.41 7.74 -3.74
N SER A 214 -11.17 9.05 -3.84
CA SER A 214 -11.04 9.91 -2.65
C SER A 214 -12.43 10.25 -2.12
N ILE A 215 -12.63 10.13 -0.81
CA ILE A 215 -13.83 10.57 -0.11
C ILE A 215 -13.52 11.76 0.77
N ASP A 216 -14.28 12.83 0.56
CA ASP A 216 -14.26 14.03 1.39
C ASP A 216 -15.68 14.30 1.94
N GLN A 217 -15.75 14.82 3.17
CA GLN A 217 -17.01 15.27 3.76
C GLN A 217 -17.45 16.58 3.07
N TYR A 218 -18.64 16.59 2.47
CA TYR A 218 -19.22 17.80 1.89
C TYR A 218 -20.30 18.39 2.82
N ASN A 219 -20.16 19.67 3.15
CA ASN A 219 -21.21 20.43 3.82
C ASN A 219 -22.02 21.14 2.73
N LEU A 220 -23.24 20.65 2.49
CA LEU A 220 -24.24 21.36 1.69
C LEU A 220 -24.59 22.67 2.43
N LYS A 221 -24.51 23.79 1.71
CA LYS A 221 -25.02 25.10 2.13
C LYS A 221 -26.51 25.19 1.80
#